data_AF-A0A2G9TDA2-F1
#
_entry.id   AF-A0A2G9TDA2-F1
#
_cell.length_a   1.000
_cell.length_b   1.000
_cell.length_c   1.000
_cell.angle_alpha   90.00
_cell.angle_beta   90.00
_cell.angle_gamma   90.00
#
_symmetry.space_group_name_H-M   'P 1'
#
loop_
_entity.id
_entity.type
_entity.pdbx_description
1 polymer ?
#
loop_
_entity_poly.entity_id
_entity_poly.type
_entity_poly.pdbx_seq_one_letter_code
_entity_poly.pdbx_strand_id
1 'polypeptide(L)' 'MGRDETRVYVGNLPPDCREKDLEDIFAKYGKVRFIDIKGGRGPAFAFVEFDDARDAEDAVRGRDGYDFDGSRIRVEFT' A
#
# COMPACT_ATOMS: atom_id res chain seq x y z
N MET A 1 -6.86 -21.16 3.96
CA MET A 1 -5.64 -20.60 4.60
C MET A 1 -5.25 -19.39 3.78
N GLY A 2 -5.22 -18.22 4.43
CA GLY A 2 -4.66 -16.95 3.97
C GLY A 2 -5.16 -16.38 2.64
N ARG A 3 -6.39 -15.86 2.54
CA ARG A 3 -6.70 -14.90 1.46
C ARG A 3 -6.40 -13.46 1.85
N ASP A 4 -6.16 -13.23 3.14
CA ASP A 4 -6.14 -11.91 3.75
C ASP A 4 -4.71 -11.42 4.04
N GLU A 5 -3.72 -12.33 4.11
CA GLU A 5 -2.30 -12.01 4.39
C GLU A 5 -1.56 -11.36 3.21
N THR A 6 -2.18 -11.31 2.03
CA THR A 6 -1.60 -10.69 0.82
C THR A 6 -2.08 -9.26 0.60
N ARG A 7 -3.04 -8.78 1.39
CA ARG A 7 -3.60 -7.44 1.26
C ARG A 7 -2.96 -6.49 2.27
N VAL A 8 -2.61 -5.33 1.76
CA VAL A 8 -1.97 -4.25 2.50
C VAL A 8 -2.83 -3.00 2.40
N TYR A 9 -3.11 -2.41 3.55
CA TYR A 9 -3.71 -1.10 3.69
C TYR A 9 -2.63 -0.02 3.68
N VAL A 10 -2.82 1.00 2.85
CA VAL A 10 -1.94 2.16 2.75
C VAL A 10 -2.77 3.41 3.08
N GLY A 11 -2.60 3.94 4.28
CA GLY A 11 -3.28 5.14 4.75
C GLY A 11 -2.39 6.37 4.72
N ASN A 12 -3.03 7.54 4.86
CA ASN A 12 -2.37 8.84 4.91
C ASN A 12 -1.58 9.18 3.63
N LEU A 13 -2.13 8.75 2.49
CA LEU A 13 -1.58 9.05 1.17
C LEU A 13 -1.85 10.51 0.82
N PRO A 14 -0.90 11.20 0.16
CA PRO A 14 -1.17 12.52 -0.38
C PRO A 14 -2.21 12.44 -1.51
N PRO A 15 -2.94 13.53 -1.77
CA PRO A 15 -3.95 13.58 -2.82
C PRO A 15 -3.39 13.37 -4.23
N ASP A 16 -2.07 13.51 -4.41
CA ASP A 16 -1.40 13.29 -5.70
C ASP A 16 -1.05 11.81 -5.95
N CYS A 17 -1.17 10.93 -4.95
CA CYS A 17 -0.79 9.53 -5.07
C CYS A 17 -1.78 8.75 -5.94
N ARG A 18 -1.28 8.06 -6.97
CA ARG A 18 -2.10 7.28 -7.92
C ARG A 18 -1.80 5.80 -7.84
N GLU A 19 -2.66 5.00 -8.48
CA GLU A 19 -2.51 3.54 -8.53
C GLU A 19 -1.16 3.15 -9.14
N LYS A 20 -0.69 3.88 -10.15
CA LYS A 20 0.63 3.65 -10.76
C LYS A 20 1.80 3.93 -9.82
N ASP A 21 1.69 4.90 -8.92
CA ASP A 21 2.76 5.19 -7.95
C ASP A 21 2.87 4.05 -6.94
N LEU A 22 1.72 3.59 -6.42
CA LEU A 22 1.68 2.42 -5.55
C LEU A 22 2.18 1.17 -6.28
N GLU A 23 1.71 0.94 -7.51
CA GLU A 23 2.17 -0.18 -8.33
C GLU A 23 3.69 -0.17 -8.50
N ASP A 24 4.30 0.95 -8.88
CA ASP A 24 5.75 1.03 -9.09
C ASP A 24 6.54 0.84 -7.78
N ILE A 25 6.07 1.46 -6.70
CA ILE A 25 6.69 1.33 -5.36
C ILE A 25 6.63 -0.13 -4.89
N PHE A 26 5.46 -0.75 -5.00
CA PHE A 26 5.21 -2.09 -4.49
C PHE A 26 5.69 -3.20 -5.42
N ALA A 27 5.72 -2.96 -6.74
CA ALA A 27 6.31 -3.85 -7.73
C ALA A 27 7.80 -4.14 -7.46
N LYS A 28 8.48 -3.24 -6.76
CA LYS A 28 9.87 -3.45 -6.32
C LYS A 28 10.01 -4.52 -5.23
N TYR A 29 8.96 -4.71 -4.43
CA TYR A 29 8.91 -5.73 -3.37
C TYR A 29 8.35 -7.05 -3.90
N GLY A 30 7.26 -6.98 -4.67
CA GLY A 30 6.64 -8.16 -5.25
C GLY A 30 5.53 -7.82 -6.23
N LYS A 31 4.90 -8.86 -6.79
CA LYS A 31 3.91 -8.66 -7.85
C LYS A 31 2.58 -8.20 -7.25
N VAL A 32 2.18 -6.98 -7.60
CA VAL A 32 0.86 -6.45 -7.23
C VAL A 32 -0.21 -7.06 -8.13
N ARG A 33 -1.24 -7.61 -7.51
CA ARG A 33 -2.38 -8.25 -8.14
C ARG A 33 -3.55 -7.29 -8.33
N PHE A 34 -3.78 -6.42 -7.34
CA PHE A 34 -4.89 -5.48 -7.36
C PHE A 34 -4.55 -4.22 -6.56
N ILE A 35 -5.01 -3.07 -7.02
CA ILE A 35 -4.89 -1.79 -6.32
C ILE A 35 -6.27 -1.15 -6.30
N ASP A 36 -6.70 -0.70 -5.12
CA ASP A 36 -7.96 0.01 -4.92
C ASP A 36 -7.67 1.30 -4.15
N ILE A 37 -7.73 2.44 -4.82
CA ILE A 37 -7.58 3.73 -4.16
C ILE A 37 -8.96 4.27 -3.76
N LYS A 38 -9.08 4.62 -2.48
CA LYS A 38 -10.24 5.28 -1.89
C LYS A 38 -9.82 6.65 -1.38
N GLY A 39 -9.94 7.65 -2.26
CA GLY A 39 -9.85 9.06 -1.92
C GLY A 39 -11.21 9.62 -1.52
N GLY A 40 -11.31 10.28 -0.36
CA GLY A 40 -12.54 10.90 0.15
C GLY A 40 -12.31 12.24 0.83
N ARG A 41 -13.29 12.70 1.62
CA ARG A 41 -13.29 13.96 2.41
C ARG A 41 -12.39 13.88 3.67
N GLY A 42 -11.23 13.23 3.55
CA GLY A 42 -10.30 12.90 4.64
C GLY A 42 -8.96 12.38 4.07
N PRO A 43 -8.02 11.90 4.91
CA PRO A 43 -6.76 11.34 4.43
C PRO A 43 -7.04 10.21 3.42
N ALA A 44 -6.41 10.28 2.26
CA ALA A 44 -6.59 9.27 1.23
C ALA A 44 -6.03 7.94 1.71
N PHE A 45 -6.71 6.86 1.34
CA PHE A 45 -6.26 5.50 1.63
C PHE A 45 -6.36 4.64 0.39
N ALA A 46 -5.54 3.59 0.35
CA ALA A 46 -5.51 2.63 -0.72
C ALA A 46 -5.35 1.22 -0.16
N PHE A 47 -5.81 0.23 -0.91
CA PHE A 47 -5.59 -1.17 -0.65
C PHE A 47 -4.76 -1.75 -1.80
N VAL A 48 -3.70 -2.46 -1.45
CA VAL A 48 -2.81 -3.12 -2.39
C VAL A 48 -2.82 -4.61 -2.08
N GLU A 49 -3.21 -5.41 -3.06
CA GLU A 49 -3.20 -6.87 -2.96
C GLU A 49 -1.99 -7.40 -3.72
N PHE A 50 -1.18 -8.21 -3.05
CA PHE A 50 -0.02 -8.87 -3.61
C PHE A 50 -0.36 -10.30 -4.06
N ASP A 51 0.53 -10.88 -4.87
CA ASP A 51 0.46 -12.30 -5.22
C ASP A 51 0.94 -13.19 -4.05
N ASP A 52 1.94 -12.73 -3.29
CA ASP A 52 2.55 -13.46 -2.17
C ASP A 52 2.49 -12.63 -0.87
N ALA A 53 2.17 -13.29 0.25
CA ALA A 53 2.04 -12.64 1.55
C ALA A 53 3.41 -12.18 2.09
N ARG A 54 4.49 -12.87 1.70
CA ARG A 54 5.85 -12.51 2.10
C ARG A 54 6.28 -11.17 1.50
N ASP A 55 5.89 -10.93 0.24
CA ASP A 55 6.16 -9.67 -0.45
C ASP A 55 5.39 -8.52 0.21
N ALA A 56 4.15 -8.78 0.62
CA ALA A 56 3.34 -7.85 1.40
C ALA A 56 3.99 -7.53 2.78
N GLU A 57 4.59 -8.51 3.46
CA GLU A 57 5.36 -8.30 4.71
C GLU A 57 6.56 -7.41 4.53
N ASP A 58 7.38 -7.65 3.52
CA ASP A 58 8.53 -6.81 3.24
C ASP A 58 8.12 -5.37 2.87
N ALA A 59 7.04 -5.23 2.10
CA ALA A 59 6.46 -3.94 1.75
C ALA A 59 5.94 -3.18 2.98
N VAL A 60 5.15 -3.83 3.85
CA VAL A 60 4.63 -3.24 5.09
C VAL A 60 5.78 -2.81 6.01
N ARG A 61 6.71 -3.72 6.29
CA ARG A 61 7.82 -3.45 7.22
C ARG A 61 8.80 -2.40 6.68
N GLY A 62 8.99 -2.36 5.37
CA GLY A 62 9.90 -1.42 4.72
C GLY A 62 9.30 -0.04 4.47
N ARG A 63 7.97 0.11 4.53
CA ARG A 63 7.28 1.33 4.10
C ARG A 63 6.32 1.91 5.14
N ASP A 64 6.05 1.21 6.24
CA ASP A 64 5.33 1.77 7.37
C ASP A 64 6.10 2.96 7.97
N GLY A 65 5.42 4.11 8.07
CA GLY A 65 5.99 5.33 8.63
C GLY A 65 6.92 6.09 7.69
N TYR A 66 6.96 5.74 6.39
CA TYR A 66 7.74 6.46 5.38
C TYR A 66 7.16 7.87 5.14
N ASP A 67 8.04 8.86 5.06
CA ASP A 67 7.64 10.24 4.77
C ASP A 67 7.55 10.40 3.25
N PHE A 68 6.32 10.49 2.74
CA PHE A 68 6.04 10.66 1.32
C PHE A 68 5.36 12.01 1.10
N ASP A 69 6.08 12.93 0.47
CA ASP A 69 5.59 14.30 0.18
C ASP A 69 5.13 15.07 1.44
N GLY A 70 5.86 14.91 2.56
CA GLY A 70 5.51 15.53 3.85
C GLY A 70 4.30 14.89 4.56
N SER A 71 3.75 13.81 3.98
CA SER A 71 2.72 12.97 4.59
C SER A 71 3.32 11.64 5.00
N ARG A 72 3.19 11.30 6.29
CA ARG A 72 3.68 10.02 6.79
C ARG A 72 2.74 8.91 6.39
N ILE A 73 3.07 8.14 5.36
CA ILE A 73 2.23 7.04 4.93
C ILE A 73 2.25 5.93 5.98
N ARG A 74 1.10 5.30 6.20
CA ARG A 74 0.97 4.18 7.13
C ARG A 74 0.63 2.95 6.32
N VAL A 75 1.39 1.88 6.52
CA VAL A 75 1.25 0.65 5.75
C VAL A 75 0.99 -0.47 6.74
N GLU A 76 -0.14 -1.16 6.62
CA GLU A 76 -0.60 -2.15 7.60
C GLU A 76 -1.27 -3.34 6.92
N PHE A 77 -1.24 -4.50 7.57
CA PHE A 77 -1.99 -5.68 7.11
C PHE A 77 -3.48 -5.56 7.42
N THR A 78 -4.33 -6.11 6.55
CA THR A 78 -5.78 -6.22 6.79
C THR A 78 -6.20 -7.61 7.25
#